data_AF-A0A940VVI0-F1
#
_entry.id   AF-A0A940VVI0-F1
#
_cell.length_a   1.000
_cell.length_b   1.000
_cell.length_c   1.000
_cell.angle_alpha   90.00
_cell.angle_beta   90.00
_cell.angle_gamma   90.00
#
_symmetry.space_group_name_H-M   'P 1'
#
loop_
_entity.id
_entity.type
_entity.pdbx_description
1 polymer ?
#
loop_
_entity_poly.entity_id
_entity_poly.type
_entity_poly.pdbx_seq_one_letter_code
_entity_poly.pdbx_strand_id
1 'polypeptide(L)'
;MELDKKAGCGCDSRSLIGKVTPRERDEILALFERKNGLTELAHSLAEADDDVLKNSYFYNKLVTDMGKTLAKYQQWWDDQAKVHQWEKGAGEAWEINFDTCQVFLRK
;
A
#
# COMPACT_ATOMS: atom_id res chain seq x y z
N MET A 1 8.39 43.53 -17.14
CA MET A 1 8.19 42.56 -18.23
C MET A 1 8.64 41.22 -17.67
N GLU A 2 7.64 40.49 -17.20
CA GLU A 2 7.65 39.09 -16.83
C GLU A 2 8.33 38.26 -17.93
N LEU A 3 9.07 37.23 -17.55
CA LEU A 3 8.82 35.88 -18.06
C LEU A 3 9.45 34.90 -17.07
N ASP A 4 8.55 34.34 -16.28
CA ASP A 4 8.71 33.13 -15.49
C ASP A 4 9.47 32.02 -16.23
N LYS A 5 10.28 31.29 -15.48
CA LYS A 5 10.47 29.85 -15.66
C LYS A 5 10.32 29.15 -14.31
N LYS A 6 9.08 29.04 -13.85
CA LYS A 6 8.67 27.95 -12.95
C LYS A 6 8.42 26.70 -13.80
N ALA A 7 9.10 25.60 -13.47
CA ALA A 7 8.54 24.23 -13.40
C ALA A 7 9.69 23.21 -13.26
N GLY A 8 10.37 23.21 -12.12
CA GLY A 8 11.05 22.00 -11.66
C GLY A 8 9.99 21.10 -11.04
N CYS A 9 9.42 20.21 -11.84
CA CYS A 9 8.56 19.11 -11.38
C CYS A 9 9.33 18.35 -10.29
N GLY A 10 8.81 18.34 -9.06
CA GLY A 10 9.38 17.56 -7.96
C GLY A 10 9.37 16.09 -8.36
N CYS A 11 10.53 15.55 -8.71
CA CYS A 11 10.63 14.13 -8.94
C CYS A 11 10.43 13.44 -7.58
N ASP A 12 9.39 12.61 -7.47
CA ASP A 12 9.28 11.63 -6.39
C ASP A 12 10.55 10.77 -6.43
N SER A 13 11.54 11.13 -5.63
CA SER A 13 12.82 10.45 -5.61
C SER A 13 12.63 9.10 -4.93
N ARG A 14 12.83 8.02 -5.68
CA ARG A 14 12.84 6.65 -5.16
C ARG A 14 14.25 6.09 -5.24
N SER A 15 14.77 5.54 -4.15
CA SER A 15 16.07 4.88 -4.12
C SER A 15 15.92 3.38 -3.92
N LEU A 16 16.63 2.56 -4.71
CA LEU A 16 16.71 1.12 -4.49
C LEU A 16 17.44 0.85 -3.17
N ILE A 17 16.80 0.17 -2.23
CA ILE A 17 17.36 -0.14 -0.91
C ILE A 17 17.56 -1.64 -0.67
N GLY A 18 16.98 -2.49 -1.51
CA GLY A 18 17.11 -3.93 -1.34
C GLY A 18 16.34 -4.75 -2.35
N LYS A 19 16.28 -6.04 -2.07
CA LYS A 19 15.52 -7.02 -2.84
C LYS A 19 15.03 -8.09 -1.88
N VAL A 20 13.77 -8.50 -2.02
CA VAL A 20 13.22 -9.66 -1.30
C VAL A 20 13.32 -10.92 -2.16
N THR A 21 13.15 -12.07 -1.54
CA THR A 21 12.97 -13.33 -2.26
C THR A 21 11.62 -13.36 -2.99
N PRO A 22 11.47 -14.20 -4.04
CA PRO A 22 10.19 -14.46 -4.66
C PRO A 22 9.08 -14.83 -3.68
N ARG A 23 9.41 -15.68 -2.68
CA ARG A 23 8.45 -16.10 -1.65
C ARG A 23 7.96 -14.93 -0.81
N GLU A 24 8.88 -14.12 -0.28
CA GLU A 24 8.53 -12.93 0.52
C GLU A 24 7.69 -11.96 -0.30
N ARG A 25 8.06 -11.71 -1.56
CA ARG A 25 7.24 -10.92 -2.49
C ARG A 25 5.83 -11.50 -2.62
N ASP A 26 5.69 -12.81 -2.81
CA ASP A 26 4.38 -13.43 -3.00
C ASP A 26 3.49 -13.30 -1.74
N GLU A 27 4.10 -13.34 -0.55
CA GLU A 27 3.42 -13.09 0.73
C GLU A 27 2.83 -11.66 0.79
N ILE A 28 3.61 -10.63 0.43
CA ILE A 28 3.12 -9.24 0.43
C ILE A 28 2.20 -8.92 -0.74
N LEU A 29 2.39 -9.58 -1.90
CA LEU A 29 1.51 -9.46 -3.06
C LEU A 29 0.10 -9.94 -2.72
N ALA A 30 -0.04 -11.10 -2.06
CA ALA A 30 -1.35 -11.60 -1.64
C ALA A 30 -2.07 -10.64 -0.68
N LEU A 31 -1.34 -9.97 0.21
CA LEU A 31 -1.90 -8.94 1.11
C LEU A 31 -2.28 -7.68 0.34
N PHE A 32 -1.46 -7.26 -0.64
CA PHE A 32 -1.72 -6.11 -1.51
C PHE A 32 -2.99 -6.32 -2.34
N GLU A 33 -3.12 -7.47 -3.01
CA GLU A 33 -4.29 -7.83 -3.82
C GLU A 33 -5.55 -7.90 -2.95
N ARG A 34 -5.46 -8.50 -1.76
CA ARG A 34 -6.59 -8.53 -0.82
C ARG A 34 -6.99 -7.13 -0.38
N LYS A 35 -6.03 -6.25 -0.07
CA LYS A 35 -6.29 -4.85 0.30
C LYS A 35 -7.03 -4.14 -0.83
N ASN A 36 -6.53 -4.24 -2.06
CA ASN A 36 -7.13 -3.59 -3.22
C ASN A 36 -8.54 -4.13 -3.47
N GLY A 37 -8.73 -5.45 -3.44
CA GLY A 37 -10.05 -6.07 -3.63
C GLY A 37 -11.07 -5.60 -2.58
N LEU A 38 -10.67 -5.44 -1.31
CA LEU A 38 -11.56 -4.90 -0.28
C LEU A 38 -11.84 -3.40 -0.47
N THR A 39 -10.86 -2.62 -0.95
CA THR A 39 -11.04 -1.20 -1.28
C THR A 39 -12.03 -1.03 -2.43
N GLU A 40 -11.85 -1.76 -3.53
CA GLU A 40 -12.77 -1.72 -4.67
C GLU A 40 -14.18 -2.20 -4.28
N LEU A 41 -14.28 -3.21 -3.43
CA LEU A 41 -15.56 -3.65 -2.87
C LEU A 41 -16.22 -2.54 -2.05
N ALA A 42 -15.47 -1.85 -1.19
CA ALA A 42 -15.99 -0.72 -0.41
C ALA A 42 -16.48 0.42 -1.31
N HIS A 43 -15.76 0.75 -2.37
CA HIS A 43 -16.19 1.73 -3.36
C HIS A 43 -17.48 1.31 -4.08
N SER A 44 -17.54 0.07 -4.56
CA SER A 44 -18.73 -0.49 -5.23
C SER A 44 -19.99 -0.43 -4.35
N LEU A 45 -19.82 -0.61 -3.03
CA LEU A 45 -20.91 -0.54 -2.07
C LEU A 45 -21.36 0.88 -1.76
N ALA A 46 -20.44 1.84 -1.77
CA ALA A 46 -20.77 3.25 -1.58
C ALA A 46 -21.61 3.79 -2.75
N GLU A 47 -21.47 3.20 -3.94
CA GLU A 47 -22.26 3.51 -5.14
C GLU A 47 -23.55 2.68 -5.24
N ALA A 48 -23.72 1.65 -4.41
CA ALA A 48 -24.88 0.76 -4.43
C ALA A 48 -26.08 1.33 -3.66
N ASP A 49 -27.27 0.80 -3.95
CA ASP A 49 -28.51 1.20 -3.29
C ASP A 49 -28.48 0.96 -1.77
N ASP A 50 -29.25 1.81 -1.09
CA ASP A 50 -29.27 2.07 0.36
C ASP A 50 -29.47 0.82 1.24
N ASP A 51 -30.08 -0.24 0.72
CA ASP A 51 -30.42 -1.45 1.48
C ASP A 51 -29.22 -2.37 1.75
N VAL A 52 -28.17 -2.33 0.92
CA VAL A 52 -26.92 -3.06 1.18
C VAL A 52 -26.09 -2.37 2.25
N LEU A 53 -26.07 -1.03 2.25
CA LEU A 53 -25.40 -0.20 3.26
C LEU A 53 -26.07 -0.29 4.63
N LYS A 54 -27.40 -0.46 4.67
CA LYS A 54 -28.16 -0.73 5.92
C LYS A 54 -27.84 -2.09 6.54
N ASN A 55 -27.23 -3.01 5.80
CA ASN A 55 -26.81 -4.30 6.34
C ASN A 55 -25.56 -4.13 7.22
N SER A 56 -25.80 -3.81 8.50
CA SER A 56 -24.75 -3.60 9.50
C SER A 56 -23.81 -4.79 9.65
N TYR A 57 -24.29 -6.03 9.44
CA TYR A 57 -23.44 -7.21 9.49
C TYR A 57 -22.39 -7.21 8.38
N PHE A 58 -22.81 -6.93 7.14
CA PHE A 58 -21.92 -6.93 5.99
C PHE A 58 -20.91 -5.78 6.05
N TYR A 59 -21.38 -4.57 6.40
CA TYR A 59 -20.50 -3.43 6.63
C TYR A 59 -19.46 -3.72 7.73
N ASN A 60 -19.88 -4.22 8.88
CA ASN A 60 -18.98 -4.53 9.99
C ASN A 60 -17.94 -5.59 9.60
N LYS A 61 -18.35 -6.62 8.85
CA LYS A 61 -17.43 -7.65 8.34
C LYS A 61 -16.41 -7.05 7.37
N LEU A 62 -16.84 -6.20 6.45
CA LEU A 62 -15.96 -5.53 5.49
C LEU A 62 -14.92 -4.65 6.21
N VAL A 63 -15.37 -3.76 7.10
CA VAL A 63 -14.48 -2.88 7.87
C VAL A 63 -13.50 -3.70 8.73
N THR A 64 -13.98 -4.78 9.35
CA THR A 64 -13.14 -5.69 10.14
C THR A 64 -12.05 -6.33 9.27
N ASP A 65 -12.42 -6.82 8.09
CA ASP A 65 -11.49 -7.48 7.18
C ASP A 65 -10.48 -6.51 6.56
N MET A 66 -10.89 -5.27 6.27
CA MET A 66 -9.99 -4.19 5.86
C MET A 66 -8.96 -3.89 6.94
N GLY A 67 -9.41 -3.71 8.19
CA GLY A 67 -8.52 -3.44 9.33
C GLY A 67 -7.50 -4.56 9.56
N LYS A 68 -7.96 -5.82 9.54
CA LYS A 68 -7.07 -6.99 9.66
C LYS A 68 -6.06 -7.08 8.53
N THR A 69 -6.49 -6.81 7.30
CA THR A 69 -5.62 -6.89 6.11
C THR A 69 -4.57 -5.79 6.15
N LEU A 70 -4.95 -4.56 6.50
CA LEU A 70 -4.01 -3.44 6.64
C LEU A 70 -2.99 -3.68 7.75
N ALA A 71 -3.42 -4.19 8.90
CA ALA A 71 -2.52 -4.54 10.01
C ALA A 71 -1.48 -5.60 9.59
N LYS A 72 -1.90 -6.65 8.87
CA LYS A 72 -0.97 -7.67 8.35
C LYS A 72 -0.03 -7.12 7.29
N TYR A 73 -0.53 -6.26 6.40
CA TYR A 73 0.29 -5.61 5.37
C TYR A 73 1.39 -4.74 6.00
N GLN A 74 1.05 -3.94 7.02
CA GLN A 74 2.02 -3.14 7.76
C GLN A 74 3.01 -4.02 8.54
N GLN A 75 2.51 -5.05 9.22
CA GLN A 75 3.35 -5.97 9.99
C GLN A 75 4.40 -6.66 9.11
N TRP A 76 4.03 -7.08 7.89
CA TRP A 76 4.98 -7.67 6.96
C TRP A 76 6.11 -6.70 6.61
N TRP A 77 5.78 -5.43 6.32
CA TRP A 77 6.79 -4.40 6.07
C TRP A 77 7.71 -4.18 7.27
N ASP A 78 7.14 -4.12 8.48
CA ASP A 78 7.91 -3.92 9.71
C ASP A 78 8.85 -5.10 10.00
N ASP A 79 8.43 -6.33 9.71
CA ASP A 79 9.24 -7.53 9.91
C ASP A 79 10.36 -7.64 8.88
N GLN A 80 10.07 -7.39 7.61
CA GLN A 80 11.07 -7.39 6.54
C GLN A 80 12.09 -6.27 6.71
N ALA A 81 11.66 -5.09 7.15
CA ALA A 81 12.57 -4.00 7.46
C ALA A 81 13.55 -4.35 8.59
N LYS A 82 13.13 -5.11 9.61
CA LYS A 82 14.04 -5.60 10.66
C LYS A 82 15.02 -6.63 10.12
N VAL A 83 14.55 -7.60 9.34
CA VAL A 83 15.38 -8.68 8.77
C VAL A 83 16.44 -8.11 7.82
N HIS A 84 16.05 -7.17 6.97
CA HIS A 84 16.93 -6.55 5.97
C HIS A 84 17.59 -5.25 6.42
N GLN A 85 17.32 -4.80 7.64
CA GLN A 85 17.84 -3.55 8.22
C GLN A 85 17.51 -2.31 7.35
N TRP A 86 16.29 -2.26 6.83
CA TRP A 86 15.82 -1.08 6.10
C TRP A 86 15.38 0.00 7.06
N GLU A 87 15.91 1.20 6.85
CA GLU A 87 15.51 2.39 7.59
C GLU A 87 14.61 3.27 6.72
N LYS A 88 13.78 4.08 7.37
CA LYS A 88 13.02 5.16 6.75
C LYS A 88 12.83 6.32 7.71
N GLY A 89 12.93 7.53 7.21
CA GLY A 89 12.62 8.77 7.90
C GLY A 89 11.12 9.07 7.95
N ALA A 90 10.77 10.15 8.64
CA ALA A 90 9.40 10.65 8.68
C ALA A 90 8.95 11.07 7.27
N GLY A 91 7.77 10.59 6.84
CA GLY A 91 7.22 10.87 5.52
C GLY A 91 7.66 9.90 4.41
N GLU A 92 8.70 9.10 4.65
CA GLU A 92 9.18 8.12 3.69
C GLU A 92 8.36 6.81 3.74
N ALA A 93 8.28 6.11 2.61
CA ALA A 93 7.55 4.86 2.47
C ALA A 93 8.37 3.82 1.70
N TRP A 94 8.24 2.55 2.09
CA TRP A 94 8.78 1.45 1.30
C TRP A 94 7.83 1.08 0.17
N GLU A 95 8.40 0.75 -0.97
CA GLU A 95 7.70 0.27 -2.15
C GLU A 95 8.38 -0.98 -2.66
N ILE A 96 7.62 -1.88 -3.26
CA ILE A 96 8.13 -3.09 -3.90
C ILE A 96 7.75 -3.09 -5.38
N ASN A 97 8.68 -3.49 -6.22
CA ASN A 97 8.39 -3.92 -7.59
C ASN A 97 8.12 -5.43 -7.56
N PHE A 98 6.87 -5.83 -7.82
CA PHE A 98 6.45 -7.23 -7.78
C PHE A 98 7.06 -8.07 -8.92
N ASP A 99 7.46 -7.47 -10.04
CA ASP A 99 8.11 -8.21 -11.14
C ASP A 99 9.57 -8.55 -10.82
N THR A 100 10.29 -7.60 -10.21
CA THR A 100 11.74 -7.71 -9.99
C THR A 100 12.15 -8.06 -8.56
N CYS A 101 11.18 -8.09 -7.63
CA CYS A 101 11.37 -8.19 -6.17
C CYS A 101 12.19 -7.05 -5.55
N GLN A 102 12.47 -5.98 -6.30
CA GLN A 102 13.24 -4.84 -5.81
C GLN A 102 12.43 -4.01 -4.83
N VAL A 103 13.08 -3.56 -3.76
CA VAL A 103 12.48 -2.69 -2.73
C VAL A 103 13.10 -1.32 -2.82
N PHE A 104 12.24 -0.30 -2.80
CA PHE A 104 12.60 1.10 -2.92
C PHE A 104 12.15 1.87 -1.68
N LEU A 105 12.88 2.92 -1.35
CA LEU A 105 12.47 3.95 -0.42
C LEU A 105 11.98 5.15 -1.23
N ARG A 106 10.70 5.51 -1.08
CA ARG A 106 10.10 6.72 -1.66
C ARG A 106 10.10 7.83 -0.60
N LYS A 107 10.54 9.02 -1.02
CA LYS A 107 10.53 10.23 -0.20
C LYS A 107 9.23 11.02 -0.34
#